data_AF-A0A6L9LIR1-F1
#
_entry.id   AF-A0A6L9LIR1-F1
#
_cell.length_a   1.000
_cell.length_b   1.000
_cell.length_c   1.000
_cell.angle_alpha   90.00
_cell.angle_beta   90.00
_cell.angle_gamma   90.00
#
_symmetry.space_group_name_H-M   'P 1'
#
loop_
_entity.id
_entity.type
_entity.pdbx_description
1 polymer ?
#
loop_
_entity_poly.entity_id
_entity_poly.type
_entity_poly.pdbx_seq_one_letter_code
_entity_poly.pdbx_strand_id
1 'polypeptide(L)'
;MRLSIYTFCLLLAFISCRKETAISPDTLTGTWIELSARQDTIIFNLAEDGTALPGFLIVNRIREMSPAGYWFPKAGSGIYSYELQNNRIFLRNLYSSSSMGADYTIEQRGNELEVENFYELGYKQPASAKRTLIRIK
;
A
#
# COMPACT_ATOMS: atom_id res chain seq x y z
N MET A 1 -18.82 13.86 50.95
CA MET A 1 -17.55 13.58 50.25
C MET A 1 -17.40 12.15 49.71
N ARG A 2 -18.39 11.24 49.82
CA ARG A 2 -18.26 9.85 49.29
C ARG A 2 -18.91 9.64 47.91
N LEU A 3 -19.72 10.59 47.45
CA LEU A 3 -20.44 10.50 46.17
C LEU A 3 -19.57 10.87 44.94
N SER A 4 -18.53 11.70 45.12
CA SER A 4 -17.65 12.17 44.03
C SER A 4 -16.61 11.13 43.56
N ILE A 5 -16.32 10.10 44.36
CA ILE A 5 -15.30 9.09 44.02
C ILE A 5 -15.85 8.10 42.98
N TYR A 6 -17.13 7.76 43.06
CA TYR A 6 -17.78 6.86 42.09
C TYR A 6 -17.95 7.49 40.71
N THR A 7 -18.07 8.83 40.64
CA THR A 7 -18.19 9.56 39.36
C THR A 7 -16.86 9.59 38.59
N PHE A 8 -15.72 9.56 39.29
CA PHE A 8 -14.40 9.55 38.66
C PHE A 8 -14.05 8.18 38.03
N CYS A 9 -14.47 7.08 38.65
CA CYS A 9 -14.24 5.73 38.10
C CYS A 9 -15.06 5.42 36.83
N LEU A 10 -16.22 6.07 36.63
CA LEU A 10 -17.06 5.84 35.45
C LEU A 10 -16.49 6.48 34.16
N LEU A 11 -15.65 7.52 34.30
CA LEU A 11 -15.06 8.23 33.17
C LEU A 11 -13.87 7.49 32.52
N LEU A 12 -13.27 6.52 33.21
CA LEU A 12 -12.14 5.72 32.70
C LEU A 12 -12.56 4.53 31.84
N ALA A 13 -13.86 4.19 31.78
CA ALA A 13 -14.35 3.03 31.05
C ALA A 13 -14.53 3.26 29.53
N PHE A 14 -14.38 4.50 29.04
CA PHE A 14 -14.60 4.84 27.63
C PHE A 14 -13.33 4.92 26.78
N ILE A 15 -12.17 4.54 27.31
CA ILE A 15 -10.96 4.35 26.50
C ILE A 15 -11.07 2.99 25.81
N SER A 16 -12.05 2.84 24.93
CA SER A 16 -12.12 1.72 24.00
C SER A 16 -10.97 1.89 23.01
N CYS A 17 -9.85 1.24 23.33
CA CYS A 17 -8.74 1.08 22.43
C CYS A 17 -9.26 0.29 21.23
N ARG A 18 -9.66 0.98 20.15
CA ARG A 18 -9.89 0.33 18.86
C ARG A 18 -8.56 -0.30 18.47
N LYS A 19 -8.47 -1.61 18.61
CA LYS A 19 -7.34 -2.39 18.14
C LYS A 19 -7.36 -2.28 16.62
N GLU A 20 -6.57 -1.36 16.05
CA GLU A 20 -6.28 -1.38 14.63
C GLU A 20 -5.70 -2.75 14.33
N THR A 21 -6.39 -3.51 13.48
CA THR A 21 -5.84 -4.75 12.93
C THR A 21 -4.58 -4.38 12.17
N ALA A 22 -3.43 -4.74 12.73
CA ALA A 22 -2.14 -4.51 12.10
C ALA A 22 -2.12 -5.22 10.74
N ILE A 23 -1.76 -4.48 9.69
CA ILE A 23 -1.50 -5.04 8.36
C ILE A 23 -0.34 -6.03 8.47
N SER A 24 -0.49 -7.18 7.83
CA SER A 24 0.56 -8.19 7.69
C SER A 24 0.78 -8.57 6.22
N PRO A 25 1.94 -9.16 5.88
CA PRO A 25 2.19 -9.69 4.53
C PRO A 25 1.06 -10.61 4.05
N ASP A 26 0.58 -11.52 4.92
CA ASP A 26 -0.50 -12.46 4.59
C ASP A 26 -1.80 -11.74 4.24
N THR A 27 -2.12 -10.67 4.97
CA THR A 27 -3.30 -9.87 4.68
C THR A 27 -3.17 -9.09 3.39
N LEU A 28 -1.97 -8.77 2.90
CA LEU A 28 -1.78 -8.07 1.63
C LEU A 28 -1.73 -9.02 0.42
N THR A 29 -1.37 -10.29 0.60
CA THR A 29 -1.22 -11.26 -0.51
C THR A 29 -2.42 -11.24 -1.46
N GLY A 30 -2.14 -11.11 -2.75
CA GLY A 30 -3.13 -11.09 -3.81
C GLY A 30 -3.03 -9.87 -4.72
N THR A 31 -4.03 -9.73 -5.59
CA THR A 31 -4.08 -8.69 -6.62
C THR A 31 -5.03 -7.57 -6.22
N TRP A 32 -4.57 -6.34 -6.33
CA TRP A 32 -5.29 -5.13 -5.94
C TRP A 32 -5.36 -4.18 -7.13
N ILE A 33 -6.56 -3.73 -7.48
CA ILE A 33 -6.77 -2.82 -8.61
C ILE A 33 -7.17 -1.44 -8.10
N GLU A 34 -6.55 -0.39 -8.65
CA GLU A 34 -6.83 1.00 -8.32
C GLU A 34 -8.28 1.36 -8.67
N LEU A 35 -9.02 1.96 -7.73
CA LEU A 35 -10.47 2.10 -7.84
C LEU A 35 -10.91 3.22 -8.80
N SER A 36 -10.16 4.33 -8.86
CA SER A 36 -10.61 5.53 -9.57
C SER A 36 -10.62 5.38 -11.09
N ALA A 37 -9.57 4.76 -11.63
CA ALA A 37 -9.40 4.54 -13.06
C ALA A 37 -9.44 3.07 -13.46
N ARG A 38 -9.27 2.13 -12.52
CA ARG A 38 -9.15 0.68 -12.79
C ARG A 38 -8.05 0.33 -13.81
N GLN A 39 -6.97 1.08 -13.78
CA GLN A 39 -5.88 0.95 -14.75
C GLN A 39 -4.60 0.38 -14.16
N ASP A 40 -4.32 0.68 -12.90
CA ASP A 40 -3.08 0.29 -12.24
C ASP A 40 -3.37 -0.85 -11.24
N THR A 41 -2.57 -1.90 -11.32
CA THR A 41 -2.68 -3.10 -10.49
C THR A 41 -1.44 -3.27 -9.63
N ILE A 42 -1.62 -3.65 -8.37
CA ILE A 42 -0.55 -4.04 -7.46
C ILE A 42 -0.78 -5.49 -7.04
N ILE A 43 0.22 -6.34 -7.28
CA ILE A 43 0.20 -7.75 -6.91
C ILE A 43 1.19 -7.96 -5.76
N PHE A 44 0.71 -8.35 -4.58
CA PHE A 44 1.55 -8.63 -3.42
C PHE A 44 1.82 -10.12 -3.27
N ASN A 45 3.08 -10.46 -2.97
CA ASN A 45 3.55 -11.80 -2.63
C ASN A 45 3.32 -12.88 -3.70
N LEU A 46 2.98 -12.48 -4.92
CA LEU A 46 2.73 -13.38 -6.05
C LEU A 46 3.44 -12.85 -7.29
N ALA A 47 3.94 -13.77 -8.13
CA ALA A 47 4.33 -13.46 -9.50
C ALA A 47 3.09 -13.41 -10.42
N GLU A 48 3.28 -13.01 -11.68
CA GLU A 48 2.17 -12.89 -12.64
C GLU A 48 1.45 -14.22 -12.93
N ASP A 49 2.16 -15.35 -12.78
CA ASP A 49 1.60 -16.70 -12.91
C ASP A 49 0.95 -17.23 -11.62
N GLY A 50 0.91 -16.42 -10.56
CA GLY A 50 0.37 -16.79 -9.25
C GLY A 50 1.32 -17.58 -8.36
N THR A 51 2.58 -17.80 -8.78
CA THR A 51 3.59 -18.42 -7.91
C THR A 51 3.97 -17.50 -6.75
N ALA A 52 4.32 -18.08 -5.61
CA ALA A 52 4.65 -17.31 -4.41
C ALA A 52 5.94 -16.50 -4.59
N LEU A 53 5.88 -15.21 -4.27
CA LEU A 53 6.99 -14.26 -4.32
C LEU A 53 7.02 -13.40 -3.04
N PRO A 54 7.23 -14.00 -1.85
CA PRO A 54 7.07 -13.32 -0.57
C PRO A 54 8.04 -12.14 -0.41
N GLY A 55 7.53 -11.03 0.14
CA GLY A 55 8.33 -9.81 0.37
C GLY A 55 8.53 -8.96 -0.89
N PHE A 56 7.85 -9.31 -1.98
CA PHE A 56 7.84 -8.52 -3.21
C PHE A 56 6.42 -8.14 -3.61
N LEU A 57 6.33 -7.05 -4.37
CA LEU A 57 5.14 -6.67 -5.09
C LEU A 57 5.47 -6.31 -6.54
N ILE A 58 4.48 -6.47 -7.41
CA ILE A 58 4.55 -6.09 -8.82
C ILE A 58 3.56 -4.95 -9.04
N VAL A 59 4.04 -3.83 -9.58
CA VAL A 59 3.20 -2.72 -10.03
C VAL A 59 3.05 -2.80 -11.54
N ASN A 60 1.83 -3.10 -11.97
CA ASN A 60 1.43 -3.17 -13.36
C ASN A 60 0.57 -1.95 -13.70
N ARG A 61 1.20 -0.94 -14.31
CA ARG A 61 0.50 0.25 -14.80
C ARG A 61 0.16 0.11 -16.27
N ILE A 62 -0.85 0.84 -16.72
CA ILE A 62 -1.19 0.88 -18.15
C ILE A 62 0.01 1.35 -18.98
N ARG A 63 0.18 0.80 -20.19
CA ARG A 63 1.24 1.22 -21.10
C ARG A 63 0.96 2.61 -21.67
N GLU A 64 2.01 3.33 -22.04
CA GLU A 64 1.93 4.58 -22.76
C GLU A 64 2.69 4.48 -24.09
N MET A 65 2.28 5.28 -25.07
CA MET A 65 2.84 5.27 -26.42
C MET A 65 3.87 6.40 -26.55
N SER A 66 5.04 6.09 -27.09
CA SER A 66 6.10 7.08 -27.29
C SER A 66 5.78 7.99 -28.47
N PRO A 67 6.43 9.15 -28.58
CA PRO A 67 6.31 9.99 -29.78
C PRO A 67 6.69 9.25 -31.07
N ALA A 68 7.52 8.20 -30.99
CA ALA A 68 7.91 7.34 -32.09
C ALA A 68 6.96 6.14 -32.32
N GLY A 69 5.89 6.01 -31.54
CA GLY A 69 4.83 5.02 -31.71
C GLY A 69 5.04 3.67 -31.01
N TYR A 70 6.01 3.57 -30.11
CA TYR A 70 6.25 2.34 -29.34
C TYR A 70 5.47 2.34 -28.03
N TRP A 71 4.86 1.20 -27.68
CA TRP A 71 4.23 1.02 -26.38
C TRP A 71 5.25 0.61 -25.32
N PHE A 72 5.29 1.32 -24.20
CA PHE A 72 6.16 1.01 -23.08
C PHE A 72 5.40 1.06 -21.74
N PRO A 73 5.85 0.32 -20.71
CA PRO A 73 5.28 0.43 -19.38
C PRO A 73 5.41 1.86 -18.87
N LYS A 74 4.34 2.42 -18.28
CA LYS A 74 4.41 3.72 -17.62
C LYS A 74 5.49 3.71 -16.54
N ALA A 75 6.09 4.87 -16.31
CA ALA A 75 7.07 5.07 -15.24
C ALA A 75 6.55 4.53 -13.89
N GLY A 76 7.44 3.92 -13.11
CA GLY A 76 7.10 3.28 -11.83
C GLY A 76 6.42 1.91 -11.93
N SER A 77 6.15 1.40 -13.14
CA SER A 77 5.88 -0.04 -13.31
C SER A 77 7.11 -0.86 -12.96
N GLY A 78 6.92 -2.05 -12.39
CA GLY A 78 8.02 -2.98 -12.12
C GLY A 78 7.89 -3.73 -10.80
N ILE A 79 8.99 -4.37 -10.41
CA ILE A 79 9.06 -5.19 -9.20
C ILE A 79 9.67 -4.36 -8.07
N TYR A 80 9.06 -4.45 -6.90
CA TYR A 80 9.51 -3.79 -5.68
C TYR A 80 9.70 -4.84 -4.60
N SER A 81 10.79 -4.74 -3.83
CA SER A 81 10.83 -5.36 -2.51
C SER A 81 10.11 -4.46 -1.51
N TYR A 82 9.40 -5.06 -0.55
CA TYR A 82 8.71 -4.30 0.48
C TYR A 82 8.93 -4.88 1.88
N GLU A 83 8.88 -3.98 2.87
CA GLU A 83 8.88 -4.32 4.29
C GLU A 83 7.75 -3.54 4.98
N LEU A 84 7.08 -4.18 5.94
CA LEU A 84 5.96 -3.57 6.68
C LEU A 84 6.40 -3.25 8.10
N GLN A 85 6.07 -2.04 8.56
CA GLN A 85 6.24 -1.63 9.94
C GLN A 85 5.06 -0.76 10.37
N ASN A 86 4.17 -1.32 11.21
CA ASN A 86 2.91 -0.69 11.61
C ASN A 86 2.06 -0.32 10.36
N ASN A 87 1.66 0.95 10.24
CA ASN A 87 0.86 1.47 9.12
C ASN A 87 1.76 2.09 8.03
N ARG A 88 2.99 1.57 7.89
CA ARG A 88 3.95 2.02 6.88
C ARG A 88 4.47 0.84 6.07
N ILE A 89 4.70 1.10 4.79
CA ILE A 89 5.35 0.19 3.85
C ILE A 89 6.62 0.87 3.32
N PHE A 90 7.76 0.23 3.56
CA PHE A 90 9.02 0.60 2.94
C PHE A 90 9.09 -0.07 1.57
N LEU A 91 9.42 0.69 0.52
CA LEU A 91 9.47 0.19 -0.85
C LEU A 91 10.78 0.52 -1.52
N ARG A 92 11.36 -0.46 -2.22
CA ARG A 92 12.53 -0.29 -3.08
C ARG A 92 12.26 -0.87 -4.46
N ASN A 93 12.33 -0.03 -5.49
CA ASN A 93 12.18 -0.44 -6.89
C ASN A 93 13.44 -1.20 -7.35
N LEU A 94 13.28 -2.45 -7.76
CA LEU A 94 14.40 -3.31 -8.16
C LEU A 94 14.98 -2.95 -9.54
N TYR A 95 14.26 -2.17 -10.35
CA TYR A 95 14.73 -1.67 -11.64
C TYR A 95 15.39 -0.29 -11.52
N SER A 96 15.44 0.30 -10.32
CA SER A 96 16.15 1.56 -10.09
C SER A 96 17.64 1.32 -9.88
N SER A 97 18.48 2.12 -10.54
CA SER A 97 19.95 2.12 -10.38
C SER A 97 20.44 2.76 -9.06
N SER A 98 19.55 3.40 -8.32
CA SER A 98 19.89 4.20 -7.13
C SER A 98 19.90 3.42 -5.82
N SER A 99 19.38 2.18 -5.81
CA SER A 99 19.17 1.32 -4.62
C SER A 99 18.38 1.92 -3.45
N MET A 100 17.99 3.21 -3.48
CA MET A 100 17.25 3.80 -2.37
C MET A 100 15.79 3.34 -2.37
N GLY A 101 15.22 3.27 -1.18
CA GLY A 101 13.79 3.07 -0.96
C GLY A 101 13.17 4.23 -0.18
N ALA A 102 11.85 4.18 -0.01
CA ALA A 102 11.09 5.19 0.73
C ALA A 102 9.93 4.55 1.47
N ASP A 103 9.51 5.19 2.56
CA ASP A 103 8.37 4.78 3.37
C ASP A 103 7.09 5.51 2.98
N TYR A 104 6.02 4.75 2.86
CA TYR A 104 4.68 5.22 2.49
C TYR A 104 3.68 4.79 3.55
N THR A 105 2.67 5.62 3.83
CA THR A 105 1.54 5.20 4.66
C THR A 105 0.68 4.17 3.91
N ILE A 106 0.24 3.14 4.65
CA ILE A 106 -0.60 2.06 4.14
C ILE A 106 -1.65 1.69 5.19
N GLU A 107 -2.90 1.52 4.76
CA GLU A 107 -4.03 1.11 5.59
C GLU A 107 -4.90 0.10 4.83
N GLN A 108 -5.29 -0.98 5.50
CA GLN A 108 -6.18 -1.98 4.91
C GLN A 108 -7.49 -2.06 5.70
N ARG A 109 -8.62 -2.03 4.99
CA ARG A 109 -9.96 -2.16 5.56
C ARG A 109 -10.72 -3.23 4.78
N GLY A 110 -10.58 -4.48 5.21
CA GLY A 110 -11.15 -5.62 4.51
C GLY A 110 -10.54 -5.79 3.11
N ASN A 111 -11.36 -5.58 2.07
CA ASN A 111 -10.96 -5.67 0.67
C ASN A 111 -10.49 -4.35 0.07
N GLU A 112 -10.43 -3.28 0.87
CA GLU A 112 -9.92 -1.98 0.45
C GLU A 112 -8.51 -1.79 1.01
N LEU A 113 -7.62 -1.25 0.19
CA LEU A 113 -6.27 -0.86 0.54
C LEU A 113 -6.07 0.61 0.18
N GLU A 114 -5.74 1.43 1.16
CA GLU A 114 -5.32 2.80 0.95
C GLU A 114 -3.80 2.87 1.09
N VAL A 115 -3.11 3.40 0.09
CA VAL A 115 -1.65 3.55 0.11
C VAL A 115 -1.25 4.89 -0.48
N GLU A 116 -0.25 5.54 0.11
CA GLU A 116 0.34 6.72 -0.52
C GLU A 116 0.94 6.36 -1.89
N ASN A 117 0.77 7.26 -2.86
CA ASN A 117 1.19 7.04 -4.22
C ASN A 117 2.72 7.02 -4.32
N PHE A 118 3.28 5.85 -4.65
CA PHE A 118 4.72 5.62 -4.72
C PHE A 118 5.26 5.38 -6.15
N TYR A 119 4.38 5.20 -7.14
CA TYR A 119 4.74 4.76 -8.49
C TYR A 119 4.49 5.80 -9.58
N GLU A 120 3.76 6.89 -9.30
CA GLU A 120 3.50 7.91 -10.33
C GLU A 120 4.44 9.10 -10.30
N LEU A 121 5.13 9.32 -9.18
CA LEU A 121 5.68 10.65 -8.88
C LEU A 121 7.11 10.87 -9.40
N GLY A 122 7.72 9.86 -10.02
CA GLY A 122 9.16 9.90 -10.26
C GLY A 122 9.94 9.93 -8.94
N TYR A 123 11.26 9.82 -9.03
CA TYR A 123 12.13 9.66 -7.87
C TYR A 123 12.11 10.91 -6.95
N LYS A 124 11.97 10.72 -5.63
CA LYS A 124 12.03 11.77 -4.58
C LYS A 124 10.92 12.83 -4.54
N GLN A 125 9.74 12.57 -5.09
CA GLN A 125 8.60 13.47 -4.87
C GLN A 125 7.79 13.03 -3.63
N PRO A 126 7.41 13.95 -2.72
CA PRO A 126 6.55 13.61 -1.59
C PRO A 126 5.21 13.05 -2.11
N ALA A 127 4.62 12.09 -1.39
CA ALA A 127 3.33 11.50 -1.75
C ALA A 127 2.30 12.61 -2.01
N SER A 128 1.94 12.84 -3.27
CA SER A 128 1.01 13.91 -3.63
C SER A 128 -0.45 13.50 -3.51
N ALA A 129 -0.70 12.19 -3.35
CA ALA A 129 -2.03 11.60 -3.26
C ALA A 129 -1.99 10.24 -2.56
N LYS A 130 -3.13 9.83 -2.02
CA LYS A 130 -3.39 8.44 -1.64
C LYS A 130 -4.16 7.74 -2.76
N ARG A 131 -3.91 6.45 -2.92
CA ARG A 131 -4.56 5.56 -3.88
C ARG A 131 -5.39 4.56 -3.10
N THR A 132 -6.66 4.41 -3.49
CA THR A 132 -7.54 3.37 -2.98
C THR A 132 -7.57 2.24 -3.97
N LEU A 133 -7.24 1.03 -3.53
CA LEU A 133 -7.28 -0.19 -4.32
C LEU A 133 -8.29 -1.17 -3.72
N ILE A 134 -8.88 -1.99 -4.59
CA ILE A 134 -9.79 -3.06 -4.19
C ILE A 134 -9.15 -4.40 -4.55
N ARG A 135 -9.22 -5.36 -3.63
CA ARG A 135 -8.77 -6.73 -3.91
C ARG A 135 -9.70 -7.41 -4.91
N ILE A 136 -9.12 -8.01 -5.94
CA ILE A 136 -9.83 -8.91 -6.84
C ILE A 136 -9.58 -10.36 -6.42
N LYS A 137 -10.63 -11.19 -6.49
CA LYS A 137 -10.59 -12.61 -6.13
C LYS A 137 -9.81 -13.42 -7.15
#